data_AF-A0A6N2T4Q3-F1
#
_entry.id   AF-A0A6N2T4Q3-F1
#
_cell.length_a   1.000
_cell.length_b   1.000
_cell.length_c   1.000
_cell.angle_alpha   90.00
_cell.angle_beta   90.00
_cell.angle_gamma   90.00
#
_symmetry.space_group_name_H-M   'P 1'
#
loop_
_entity.id
_entity.type
_entity.pdbx_description
1 polymer ?
#
loop_
_entity_poly.entity_id
_entity_poly.type
_entity_poly.pdbx_seq_one_letter_code
_entity_poly.pdbx_strand_id
1 'polypeptide(L)'
;MNKIKKYLGFPADPAYRIQIEQNMTANIFKTHTIFQLLILGCQILMLYSISTLPGGVFMKPRRTAYFCMYILLIILTVLSLAVKAVFRRKIMEHY
;
A
#
# COMPACT_ATOMS: atom_id res chain seq x y z
N MET A 1 -4.77 25.28 -32.90
CA MET A 1 -4.83 24.31 -31.76
C MET A 1 -4.71 24.96 -30.36
N ASN A 2 -4.32 26.24 -30.21
CA ASN A 2 -4.18 26.89 -28.89
C ASN A 2 -5.47 27.48 -28.30
N LYS A 3 -6.46 27.85 -29.12
CA LYS A 3 -7.74 28.43 -28.63
C LYS A 3 -8.63 27.41 -27.89
N ILE A 4 -8.61 26.14 -28.32
CA ILE A 4 -9.42 25.06 -27.70
C ILE A 4 -8.90 24.73 -26.29
N LYS A 5 -7.57 24.69 -26.10
CA LYS A 5 -6.94 24.46 -24.78
C LYS A 5 -7.29 25.53 -23.75
N LYS A 6 -7.41 26.80 -24.17
CA LYS A 6 -7.77 27.93 -23.29
C LYS A 6 -9.24 27.88 -22.85
N TYR A 7 -10.13 27.37 -23.69
CA TYR A 7 -11.56 27.22 -23.37
C TYR A 7 -11.88 26.02 -22.48
N LEU A 8 -11.07 24.97 -22.54
CA LEU A 8 -11.22 23.77 -21.69
C LEU A 8 -10.68 23.95 -20.27
N GLY A 9 -10.21 25.15 -19.90
CA GLY A 9 -9.67 25.41 -18.56
C GLY A 9 -8.45 24.58 -18.21
N PHE A 10 -7.79 23.93 -19.18
CA PHE A 10 -6.51 23.26 -18.95
C PHE A 10 -5.44 24.34 -18.78
N PRO A 11 -4.88 24.54 -17.57
CA PRO A 11 -3.72 25.38 -17.42
C PRO A 11 -2.61 24.78 -18.29
N ALA A 12 -2.26 25.52 -19.33
CA ALA A 12 -1.22 25.16 -20.28
C ALA A 12 0.19 25.42 -19.72
N ASP A 13 0.27 25.74 -18.42
CA ASP A 13 1.52 26.00 -17.72
C ASP A 13 2.16 24.66 -17.30
N PRO A 14 3.37 24.33 -17.81
CA PRO A 14 4.06 23.11 -17.44
C PRO A 14 4.33 23.02 -15.92
N ALA A 15 4.53 24.16 -15.25
CA ALA A 15 4.76 24.18 -13.79
C ALA A 15 3.54 23.69 -13.01
N TYR A 16 2.33 24.03 -13.47
CA TYR A 16 1.08 23.60 -12.83
C TYR A 16 0.83 22.10 -13.04
N ARG A 17 1.16 21.55 -14.21
CA ARG A 17 1.04 20.10 -14.47
C ARG A 17 1.94 19.28 -13.55
N ILE A 18 3.20 19.71 -13.38
CA ILE A 18 4.17 19.06 -12.49
C ILE A 18 3.63 19.07 -11.04
N GLN A 19 3.04 20.17 -10.61
CA GLN A 19 2.45 20.29 -9.26
C GLN A 19 1.25 19.35 -9.05
N ILE A 20 0.36 19.22 -10.05
CA ILE A 20 -0.73 18.25 -9.99
C ILE A 20 -0.18 16.83 -9.96
N GLU A 21 0.77 16.48 -10.82
CA GLU A 21 1.38 15.15 -10.86
C GLU A 21 2.06 14.79 -9.54
N GLN A 22 2.77 15.73 -8.91
CA GLN A 22 3.35 15.55 -7.58
C GLN A 22 2.28 15.32 -6.51
N ASN A 23 1.23 16.14 -6.49
CA ASN A 23 0.14 16.01 -5.52
C ASN A 23 -0.64 14.69 -5.69
N MET A 24 -0.91 14.29 -6.94
CA MET A 24 -1.54 13.01 -7.25
C MET A 24 -0.67 11.85 -6.81
N THR A 25 0.63 11.88 -7.14
CA THR A 25 1.58 10.83 -6.77
C THR A 25 1.70 10.71 -5.25
N ALA A 26 1.80 11.84 -4.54
CA ALA A 26 1.85 11.87 -3.07
C ALA A 26 0.56 11.31 -2.45
N ASN A 27 -0.61 11.68 -2.98
CA ASN A 27 -1.89 11.20 -2.49
C ASN A 27 -2.09 9.70 -2.74
N ILE A 28 -1.70 9.21 -3.93
CA ILE A 28 -1.70 7.78 -4.25
C ILE A 28 -0.77 7.05 -3.26
N PHE A 29 0.44 7.55 -3.01
CA PHE A 29 1.38 6.92 -2.09
C PHE A 29 0.83 6.84 -0.67
N LYS A 30 0.20 7.92 -0.18
CA LYS A 30 -0.43 7.99 1.15
C LYS A 30 -1.58 7.00 1.25
N THR A 31 -2.49 7.02 0.28
CA THR A 31 -3.66 6.12 0.22
C THR A 31 -3.21 4.65 0.18
N HIS A 32 -2.23 4.34 -0.66
CA HIS A 32 -1.70 2.99 -0.81
C HIS A 32 -0.98 2.49 0.45
N THR A 33 -0.38 3.41 1.23
CA THR A 33 0.20 3.10 2.55
C THR A 33 -0.90 2.78 3.56
N ILE A 34 -1.98 3.57 3.59
CA ILE A 34 -3.13 3.35 4.49
C ILE A 34 -3.77 1.98 4.21
N PHE A 35 -4.02 1.63 2.94
CA PHE A 35 -4.55 0.31 2.59
C PHE A 35 -3.62 -0.84 2.98
N GLN A 36 -2.30 -0.69 2.82
CA GLN A 36 -1.35 -1.72 3.25
C GLN A 36 -1.37 -1.92 4.77
N LEU A 37 -1.49 -0.84 5.55
CA LEU A 37 -1.63 -0.94 7.01
C LEU A 37 -2.96 -1.59 7.41
N LEU A 38 -4.06 -1.27 6.72
CA LEU A 38 -5.35 -1.90 6.94
C LEU A 38 -5.30 -3.40 6.65
N ILE A 39 -4.72 -3.80 5.51
CA ILE A 39 -4.53 -5.20 5.11
C ILE A 39 -3.70 -5.95 6.17
N LEU A 40 -2.60 -5.34 6.65
CA LEU A 40 -1.76 -5.91 7.70
C LEU A 40 -2.55 -6.15 8.99
N GLY A 41 -3.37 -5.17 9.40
CA GLY A 41 -4.27 -5.31 10.56
C GLY A 41 -5.25 -6.47 10.40
N CYS A 42 -5.88 -6.61 9.22
CA CYS A 42 -6.79 -7.71 8.92
C CYS A 42 -6.07 -9.08 8.92
N GLN A 43 -4.84 -9.16 8.41
CA GLN A 43 -4.04 -10.39 8.44
C GLN A 43 -3.70 -10.82 9.87
N ILE A 44 -3.33 -9.88 10.74
CA ILE A 44 -3.06 -10.14 12.16
C ILE A 44 -4.33 -10.61 12.88
N LEU A 45 -5.47 -9.97 12.63
CA LEU A 45 -6.76 -10.36 13.20
C LEU A 45 -7.16 -11.77 12.78
N MET A 46 -6.95 -12.12 11.50
CA MET A 46 -7.18 -13.47 10.98
C MET A 46 -6.24 -14.49 11.63
N LEU A 47 -4.96 -14.16 11.77
CA LEU A 47 -3.98 -15.04 12.42
C LEU A 47 -4.37 -15.31 13.89
N TYR A 48 -4.77 -14.26 14.62
CA TYR A 48 -5.26 -14.38 15.99
C TYR A 48 -6.51 -15.26 16.08
N SER A 49 -7.49 -15.02 15.20
CA SER A 49 -8.73 -15.81 15.14
C SER A 49 -8.45 -17.30 14.89
N ILE A 50 -7.51 -17.62 14.00
CA ILE A 50 -7.13 -19.01 13.71
C ILE A 50 -6.45 -19.68 14.92
N SER A 51 -5.71 -18.89 15.71
CA SER A 51 -4.98 -19.34 16.90
C SER A 51 -5.87 -19.55 18.13
N THR A 52 -6.96 -18.81 18.28
CA THR A 52 -7.88 -18.92 19.44
C THR A 52 -8.91 -20.03 19.31
N LEU A 53 -9.07 -20.59 18.11
CA LEU A 53 -9.99 -21.71 17.87
C LEU A 53 -9.55 -22.97 18.66
N PRO A 54 -10.49 -23.67 19.33
CA PRO A 54 -10.21 -24.81 20.18
C PRO A 54 -9.49 -25.93 19.41
N GLY A 55 -8.54 -26.58 20.09
CA GLY A 55 -7.64 -27.56 19.50
C GLY A 55 -6.36 -27.00 18.89
N GLY A 56 -6.16 -25.67 18.85
CA GLY A 56 -4.92 -25.07 18.37
C GLY A 56 -4.68 -25.22 16.86
N VAL A 57 -3.58 -24.62 16.40
CA VAL A 57 -3.31 -24.42 14.96
C VAL A 57 -2.76 -25.65 14.24
N PHE A 58 -2.28 -26.66 14.97
CA PHE A 58 -1.63 -27.86 14.42
C PHE A 58 -2.52 -29.10 14.33
N MET A 59 -3.75 -29.04 14.85
CA MET A 59 -4.63 -30.22 14.87
C MET A 59 -5.16 -30.64 13.51
N LYS A 60 -5.28 -29.71 12.55
CA LYS A 60 -5.73 -30.02 11.19
C LYS A 60 -4.72 -29.44 10.20
N PRO A 61 -4.23 -30.23 9.21
CA PRO A 61 -3.24 -29.77 8.24
C PRO A 61 -3.74 -28.55 7.45
N ARG A 62 -5.06 -28.45 7.22
CA ARG A 62 -5.70 -27.28 6.62
C ARG A 62 -5.51 -26.01 7.45
N ARG A 63 -5.65 -26.07 8.78
CA ARG A 63 -5.50 -24.91 9.68
C ARG A 63 -4.05 -24.44 9.77
N THR A 64 -3.10 -25.38 9.75
CA THR A 64 -1.67 -25.09 9.70
C THR A 64 -1.28 -24.40 8.39
N ALA A 65 -1.82 -24.86 7.25
CA ALA A 65 -1.60 -24.21 5.97
C ALA A 65 -2.10 -22.75 5.94
N TYR A 66 -3.30 -22.48 6.46
CA TYR A 66 -3.80 -21.11 6.58
C TYR A 66 -2.90 -20.24 7.47
N PHE A 67 -2.49 -20.77 8.63
CA PHE A 67 -1.60 -20.07 9.55
C PHE A 67 -0.26 -19.70 8.89
N CYS A 68 0.39 -20.65 8.21
CA CYS A 68 1.62 -20.39 7.46
C CYS A 68 1.41 -19.39 6.32
N MET A 69 0.29 -19.46 5.60
CA MET A 69 -0.03 -18.53 4.53
C MET A 69 -0.22 -17.10 5.06
N TYR A 70 -0.91 -16.92 6.19
CA TYR A 70 -1.07 -15.61 6.82
C TYR A 70 0.26 -15.04 7.31
N ILE A 71 1.15 -15.87 7.87
CA ILE A 71 2.50 -15.43 8.25
C ILE A 71 3.30 -14.96 7.02
N LEU A 72 3.28 -15.74 5.93
CA LEU A 72 3.93 -15.35 4.67
C LEU A 72 3.38 -14.03 4.12
N LEU A 73 2.07 -13.87 4.12
CA LEU A 73 1.39 -12.64 3.70
C LEU A 73 1.81 -11.43 4.55
N ILE A 74 1.91 -11.60 5.87
CA ILE A 74 2.39 -10.55 6.78
C ILE A 74 3.83 -10.16 6.45
N ILE A 75 4.72 -11.14 6.26
CA ILE A 75 6.12 -10.88 5.90
C ILE A 75 6.22 -10.12 4.58
N LEU A 76 5.50 -10.56 3.55
CA LEU A 76 5.50 -9.89 2.24
C LEU A 76 4.90 -8.48 2.32
N THR A 77 3.87 -8.27 3.14
CA THR A 77 3.24 -6.97 3.34
C THR A 77 4.19 -6.00 4.04
N VAL A 78 4.89 -6.46 5.08
CA VAL A 78 5.92 -5.68 5.78
C VAL A 78 7.10 -5.37 4.85
N LEU A 79 7.57 -6.35 4.07
CA LEU A 79 8.64 -6.17 3.10
C LEU A 79 8.26 -5.13 2.04
N SER A 80 7.03 -5.20 1.51
CA SER A 80 6.51 -4.21 0.56
C SER A 80 6.46 -2.79 1.16
N LEU A 81 6.04 -2.68 2.42
CA LEU A 81 6.03 -1.41 3.15
C LEU A 81 7.45 -0.87 3.37
N ALA A 82 8.40 -1.73 3.72
CA ALA A 82 9.81 -1.38 3.91
C ALA A 82 10.46 -0.91 2.60
N VAL A 83 10.26 -1.64 1.50
CA VAL A 83 10.74 -1.25 0.16
C VAL A 83 10.16 0.11 -0.23
N LYS A 84 8.86 0.34 -0.01
CA LYS A 84 8.23 1.65 -0.23
C LYS A 84 8.81 2.76 0.65
N ALA A 85 9.09 2.47 1.92
CA ALA A 85 9.68 3.45 2.85
C ALA A 85 11.11 3.84 2.41
N VAL A 86 11.92 2.86 2.00
CA VAL A 86 13.26 3.07 1.44
C VAL A 86 13.19 3.86 0.14
N PHE A 87 12.28 3.50 -0.77
CA PHE A 87 12.09 4.22 -2.03
C PHE A 87 11.64 5.67 -1.81
N ARG A 88 10.74 5.91 -0.84
CA ARG A 88 10.32 7.26 -0.46
C ARG A 88 11.48 8.09 0.10
N ARG A 89 12.35 7.50 0.95
CA ARG A 89 13.55 8.18 1.45
C ARG A 89 14.48 8.57 0.29
N LYS A 90 14.73 7.64 -0.63
CA LYS A 90 15.59 7.86 -1.80
C LYS A 90 15.06 8.97 -2.73
N ILE A 91 13.74 9.07 -2.89
CA ILE A 91 13.11 10.16 -3.66
C ILE A 91 13.21 11.50 -2.95
N MET A 92 13.04 11.53 -1.61
CA MET A 92 13.17 12.76 -0.83
C MET A 92 14.62 13.25 -0.69
N GLU A 93 15.63 12.38 -0.83
CA GLU A 93 17.05 12.79 -0.86
C GLU A 93 17.47 13.43 -2.20
N HIS A 94 16.71 13.21 -3.28
CA HIS A 94 16.99 13.72 -4.62
C HIS A 94 16.21 15.01 -4.96
N TYR A 95 15.45 15.55 -4.01
CA TYR A 95 14.68 16.80 -4.12
C TYR A 95 15.12 17.77 -3.04
#